data_AF-A0A662FXE1-F1
#
_entry.id   AF-A0A662FXE1-F1
#
_cell.length_a   1.000
_cell.length_b   1.000
_cell.length_c   1.000
_cell.angle_alpha   90.00
_cell.angle_beta   90.00
_cell.angle_gamma   90.00
#
_symmetry.space_group_name_H-M   'P 1'
#
loop_
_entity.id
_entity.type
_entity.pdbx_description
1 polymer ?
#
loop_
_entity_poly.entity_id
_entity_poly.type
_entity_poly.pdbx_seq_one_letter_code
_entity_poly.pdbx_strand_id
1 'polypeptide(L)'
;KFAVTNNPIDLTGSATTDMYIKAIEAVLKDPLVDSVIVLALHHVPGIQYLKSFVHEIADVVRKVNKDKKPVVVADIGSSEGARYIREEFDKNYIPSYSSPEDAAVAIAALTRYGKYLAKKGVFEKHLSEWKPIY
;
A
#
# COMPACT_ATOMS: atom_id res chain seq x y z
N LYS A 1 -20.83 -16.52 3.79
CA LYS A 1 -19.82 -15.69 3.10
C LYS A 1 -18.88 -15.18 4.19
N PHE A 2 -17.62 -15.60 4.23
CA PHE A 2 -16.71 -15.36 5.38
C PHE A 2 -15.67 -14.25 5.15
N ALA A 3 -15.62 -13.68 3.94
CA ALA A 3 -14.76 -12.57 3.57
C ALA A 3 -15.55 -11.53 2.76
N VAL A 4 -15.17 -10.25 2.90
CA VAL A 4 -15.69 -9.13 2.12
C VAL A 4 -14.74 -8.86 0.95
N THR A 5 -15.25 -8.86 -0.28
CA THR A 5 -14.45 -8.64 -1.51
C THR A 5 -14.70 -7.28 -2.16
N ASN A 6 -15.45 -6.41 -1.48
CA ASN A 6 -15.69 -5.03 -1.92
C ASN A 6 -14.62 -4.13 -1.30
N ASN A 7 -14.89 -2.83 -1.12
CA ASN A 7 -13.98 -1.93 -0.43
C ASN A 7 -14.47 -1.70 1.02
N PRO A 8 -13.75 -2.15 2.07
CA PRO A 8 -12.43 -2.80 2.04
C PRO A 8 -12.48 -4.30 1.70
N ILE A 9 -11.35 -4.82 1.18
CA ILE A 9 -11.15 -6.26 0.95
C ILE A 9 -10.62 -6.88 2.25
N ASP A 10 -11.40 -7.81 2.82
CA ASP A 10 -11.07 -8.49 4.07
C ASP A 10 -10.44 -9.86 3.80
N LEU A 11 -9.15 -10.00 4.13
CA LEU A 11 -8.40 -11.25 4.01
C LEU A 11 -8.57 -12.19 5.21
N THR A 12 -9.34 -11.78 6.23
CA THR A 12 -9.63 -12.49 7.48
C THR A 12 -8.41 -12.66 8.40
N GLY A 13 -8.66 -13.13 9.63
CA GLY A 13 -7.60 -13.40 10.63
C GLY A 13 -6.67 -14.57 10.31
N SER A 14 -6.85 -15.24 9.16
CA SER A 14 -5.97 -16.31 8.66
C SER A 14 -5.15 -15.88 7.45
N ALA A 15 -5.03 -14.57 7.19
CA ALA A 15 -4.27 -14.03 6.08
C ALA A 15 -2.80 -14.46 6.13
N THR A 16 -2.25 -14.83 4.97
CA THR A 16 -0.82 -15.11 4.77
C THR A 16 -0.20 -14.07 3.85
N THR A 17 1.14 -13.99 3.82
CA THR A 17 1.87 -13.12 2.87
C THR A 17 1.40 -13.32 1.42
N ASP A 18 1.24 -14.57 0.98
CA ASP A 18 0.73 -14.90 -0.36
C ASP A 18 -0.66 -14.33 -0.65
N MET A 19 -1.54 -14.30 0.36
CA MET A 19 -2.88 -13.73 0.21
C MET A 19 -2.82 -12.21 0.00
N TYR A 20 -1.94 -11.50 0.74
CA TYR A 20 -1.69 -10.08 0.50
C TYR A 20 -1.15 -9.85 -0.91
N ILE A 21 -0.16 -10.64 -1.35
CA ILE A 21 0.43 -10.52 -2.69
C ILE A 21 -0.63 -10.66 -3.78
N LYS A 22 -1.46 -11.70 -3.71
CA LYS A 22 -2.53 -11.95 -4.68
C LYS A 22 -3.58 -10.84 -4.70
N ALA A 23 -3.97 -10.35 -3.52
CA ALA A 23 -4.95 -9.26 -3.41
C ALA A 23 -4.40 -7.95 -3.98
N ILE A 24 -3.16 -7.58 -3.62
CA ILE A 24 -2.48 -6.39 -4.11
C ILE A 24 -2.29 -6.45 -5.63
N GLU A 25 -1.88 -7.60 -6.16
CA GLU A 25 -1.76 -7.81 -7.61
C GLU A 25 -3.09 -7.62 -8.34
N ALA A 26 -4.19 -8.18 -7.82
CA ALA A 26 -5.51 -8.01 -8.42
C ALA A 26 -5.99 -6.55 -8.37
N VAL A 27 -5.87 -5.91 -7.20
CA VAL A 27 -6.32 -4.53 -6.97
C VAL A 27 -5.54 -3.53 -7.82
N LEU A 28 -4.21 -3.67 -7.91
CA LEU A 28 -3.39 -2.73 -8.67
C LEU A 28 -3.61 -2.85 -10.18
N LYS A 29 -3.99 -4.04 -10.69
CA LYS A 29 -4.32 -4.24 -12.09
C LYS A 29 -5.73 -3.78 -12.47
N ASP A 30 -6.61 -3.53 -11.50
CA ASP A 30 -7.97 -3.09 -11.77
C ASP A 30 -7.98 -1.62 -12.23
N PRO A 31 -8.42 -1.30 -13.46
CA PRO A 31 -8.48 0.07 -13.95
C PRO A 31 -9.46 0.97 -13.18
N LEU A 32 -10.37 0.40 -12.38
CA LEU A 32 -11.29 1.15 -11.53
C LEU A 32 -10.70 1.54 -10.16
N VAL A 33 -9.47 1.10 -9.86
CA VAL A 33 -8.76 1.44 -8.63
C VAL A 33 -7.71 2.50 -8.91
N ASP A 34 -7.86 3.67 -8.28
CA ASP A 34 -6.91 4.79 -8.40
C ASP A 34 -5.79 4.78 -7.35
N SER A 35 -6.04 4.20 -6.17
CA SER A 35 -5.09 4.21 -5.05
C SER A 35 -5.39 3.07 -4.07
N VAL A 36 -4.39 2.66 -3.30
CA VAL A 36 -4.48 1.51 -2.39
C VAL A 36 -3.93 1.87 -1.01
N ILE A 37 -4.71 1.53 0.03
CA ILE A 37 -4.24 1.48 1.42
C ILE A 37 -4.14 0.00 1.80
N VAL A 38 -2.94 -0.46 2.17
CA VAL A 38 -2.72 -1.82 2.67
C VAL A 38 -2.68 -1.79 4.19
N LEU A 39 -3.63 -2.47 4.83
CA LEU A 39 -3.57 -2.71 6.28
C LEU A 39 -2.66 -3.91 6.54
N ALA A 40 -1.36 -3.67 6.74
CA ALA A 40 -0.34 -4.71 6.85
C ALA A 40 -0.24 -5.22 8.29
N LEU A 41 -1.26 -5.94 8.74
CA LEU A 41 -1.40 -6.36 10.14
C LEU A 41 -0.39 -7.45 10.52
N HIS A 42 0.71 -7.05 11.14
CA HIS A 42 1.84 -7.94 11.49
C HIS A 42 1.52 -9.02 12.54
N HIS A 43 0.45 -8.84 13.30
CA HIS A 43 0.06 -9.75 14.39
C HIS A 43 -0.78 -10.95 13.90
N VAL A 44 -1.13 -11.00 12.60
CA VAL A 44 -1.89 -12.11 12.04
C VAL A 44 -1.02 -13.37 12.05
N PRO A 45 -1.48 -14.52 12.61
CA PRO A 45 -0.65 -15.72 12.77
C PRO A 45 -0.05 -16.28 11.46
N GLY A 46 -0.69 -16.02 10.32
CA GLY A 46 -0.20 -16.43 9.00
C GLY A 46 0.98 -15.59 8.48
N ILE A 47 1.35 -14.51 9.17
CA ILE A 47 2.50 -13.68 8.85
C ILE A 47 3.69 -14.12 9.70
N GLN A 48 4.47 -15.06 9.17
CA GLN A 48 5.53 -15.73 9.94
C GLN A 48 6.85 -14.94 9.97
N TYR A 49 7.17 -14.22 8.90
CA TYR A 49 8.46 -13.55 8.74
C TYR A 49 8.25 -12.09 8.31
N LEU A 50 8.35 -11.16 9.26
CA LEU A 50 8.07 -9.74 9.04
C LEU A 50 8.90 -9.12 7.90
N LYS A 51 10.18 -9.48 7.81
CA LYS A 51 11.07 -8.96 6.75
C LYS A 51 10.64 -9.44 5.37
N SER A 52 10.33 -10.73 5.21
CA SER A 52 9.91 -11.27 3.91
C SER A 52 8.53 -10.73 3.54
N PHE A 53 7.62 -10.60 4.51
CA PHE A 53 6.31 -9.98 4.33
C PHE A 53 6.40 -8.58 3.70
N VAL A 54 7.26 -7.71 4.25
CA VAL A 54 7.47 -6.36 3.69
C VAL A 54 8.11 -6.41 2.30
N HIS A 55 9.20 -7.18 2.16
CA HIS A 55 9.94 -7.26 0.91
C HIS A 55 9.09 -7.80 -0.25
N GLU A 56 8.33 -8.86 -0.02
CA GLU A 56 7.49 -9.49 -1.03
C GLU A 56 6.32 -8.59 -1.43
N ILE A 57 5.72 -7.86 -0.48
CA ILE A 57 4.72 -6.84 -0.79
C ILE A 57 5.34 -5.71 -1.63
N ALA A 58 6.51 -5.20 -1.23
CA ALA A 58 7.18 -4.14 -1.97
C ALA A 58 7.55 -4.58 -3.39
N ASP A 59 8.02 -5.82 -3.55
CA ASP A 59 8.35 -6.41 -4.84
C ASP A 59 7.14 -6.56 -5.74
N VAL A 60 6.01 -7.08 -5.23
CA VAL A 60 4.79 -7.19 -6.06
C VAL A 60 4.29 -5.81 -6.47
N VAL A 61 4.28 -4.81 -5.57
CA VAL A 61 3.89 -3.44 -5.89
C VAL A 61 4.76 -2.89 -7.02
N ARG A 62 6.09 -2.97 -6.91
CA ARG A 62 7.03 -2.52 -7.97
C ARG A 62 6.80 -3.25 -9.30
N LYS A 63 6.56 -4.56 -9.23
CA LYS A 63 6.39 -5.40 -10.42
C LYS A 63 5.11 -5.05 -11.19
N VAL A 64 3.98 -4.87 -10.50
CA VAL A 64 2.66 -4.81 -11.13
C VAL A 64 2.09 -3.39 -11.26
N ASN A 65 2.55 -2.42 -10.46
CA ASN A 65 2.04 -1.05 -10.45
C ASN A 65 2.62 -0.20 -11.60
N LYS A 66 2.25 -0.51 -12.84
CA LYS A 66 2.74 0.21 -14.03
C LYS A 66 2.21 1.64 -14.14
N ASP A 67 1.00 1.87 -13.63
CA ASP A 67 0.32 3.17 -13.68
C ASP A 67 0.74 4.11 -12.55
N LYS A 68 1.74 3.72 -11.73
CA LYS A 68 2.23 4.49 -10.58
C LYS A 68 1.10 4.93 -9.62
N LYS A 69 0.10 4.06 -9.42
CA LYS A 69 -1.00 4.28 -8.47
C LYS A 69 -0.43 4.50 -7.07
N PRO A 70 -0.88 5.50 -6.30
CA PRO A 70 -0.47 5.65 -4.91
C PRO A 70 -0.76 4.40 -4.10
N VAL A 71 0.28 3.86 -3.43
CA VAL A 71 0.17 2.77 -2.47
C VAL A 71 0.76 3.24 -1.15
N VAL A 72 -0.03 3.15 -0.09
CA VAL A 72 0.41 3.42 1.27
C VAL A 72 0.07 2.22 2.17
N VAL A 73 0.79 2.11 3.28
CA VAL A 73 0.58 1.07 4.27
C VAL A 73 0.13 1.68 5.59
N ALA A 74 -0.74 0.99 6.31
CA ALA A 74 -0.93 1.22 7.74
C ALA A 74 -0.65 -0.08 8.52
N ASP A 75 0.14 0.03 9.57
CA ASP A 75 0.28 -1.03 10.57
C ASP A 75 0.05 -0.43 11.96
N ILE A 76 -0.97 -0.97 12.63
CA ILE A 76 -1.56 -0.37 13.83
C ILE A 76 -0.79 -0.84 15.06
N GLY A 77 -0.54 0.11 15.96
CA GLY A 77 0.03 -0.14 17.27
C GLY A 77 1.47 0.34 17.40
N SER A 78 1.96 0.24 18.64
CA SER A 78 3.23 0.81 19.07
C SER A 78 4.25 -0.26 19.48
N SER A 79 3.98 -1.54 19.17
CA SER A 79 4.93 -2.63 19.41
C SER A 79 6.21 -2.44 18.58
N GLU A 80 7.30 -3.10 18.99
CA GLU A 80 8.51 -3.13 18.18
C GLU A 80 8.26 -3.73 16.79
N GLY A 81 7.39 -4.74 16.69
CA GLY A 81 6.96 -5.33 15.42
C GLY A 81 6.26 -4.31 14.51
N ALA A 82 5.32 -3.53 15.04
CA ALA A 82 4.61 -2.50 14.28
C ALA A 82 5.56 -1.39 13.80
N ARG A 83 6.48 -0.95 14.67
CA ARG A 83 7.49 0.05 14.31
C ARG A 83 8.45 -0.49 13.25
N TYR A 84 8.91 -1.73 13.39
CA TYR A 84 9.78 -2.40 12.44
C TYR A 84 9.13 -2.51 11.06
N ILE A 85 7.89 -2.98 10.97
CA ILE A 85 7.16 -3.10 9.71
C ILE A 85 7.04 -1.75 9.00
N ARG A 86 6.65 -0.70 9.73
CA ARG A 86 6.57 0.65 9.17
C ARG A 86 7.92 1.14 8.64
N GLU A 87 8.96 1.05 9.46
CA GLU A 87 10.31 1.46 9.06
C GLU A 87 10.84 0.67 7.84
N GLU A 88 10.57 -0.62 7.74
CA GLU A 88 10.98 -1.43 6.59
C GLU A 88 10.20 -1.10 5.32
N PHE A 89 8.91 -0.76 5.43
CA PHE A 89 8.12 -0.27 4.29
C PHE A 89 8.64 1.08 3.79
N ASP A 90 8.95 2.00 4.69
CA ASP A 90 9.53 3.31 4.34
C ASP A 90 10.88 3.14 3.63
N LYS A 91 11.76 2.25 4.12
CA LYS A 91 13.03 1.90 3.46
C LYS A 91 12.83 1.27 2.08
N ASN A 92 11.67 0.67 1.83
CA ASN A 92 11.27 0.11 0.54
C ASN A 92 10.46 1.09 -0.33
N TYR A 93 10.42 2.37 0.05
CA TYR A 93 9.76 3.46 -0.66
C TYR A 93 8.23 3.32 -0.74
N ILE A 94 7.63 2.67 0.25
CA ILE A 94 6.18 2.60 0.43
C ILE A 94 5.85 3.33 1.73
N PRO A 95 5.28 4.54 1.68
CA PRO A 95 4.95 5.30 2.88
C PRO A 95 4.05 4.50 3.82
N SER A 96 4.45 4.40 5.08
CA SER A 96 3.75 3.64 6.09
C SER A 96 3.33 4.52 7.28
N TYR A 97 2.15 4.22 7.83
CA TYR A 97 1.52 5.04 8.87
C TYR A 97 1.07 4.20 10.05
N SER A 98 1.01 4.82 11.23
CA SER A 98 0.58 4.16 12.47
C SER A 98 -0.92 3.94 12.57
N SER A 99 -1.72 4.57 11.70
CA SER A 99 -3.17 4.48 11.70
C SER A 99 -3.73 4.47 10.26
N PRO A 100 -4.87 3.80 10.01
CA PRO A 100 -5.59 3.88 8.74
C PRO A 100 -6.02 5.31 8.40
N GLU A 101 -6.30 6.14 9.39
CA GLU A 101 -6.70 7.54 9.23
C GLU A 101 -5.55 8.38 8.66
N ASP A 102 -4.33 8.22 9.18
CA ASP A 102 -3.14 8.90 8.66
C ASP A 102 -2.86 8.46 7.21
N ALA A 103 -2.99 7.15 6.93
CA ALA A 103 -2.86 6.62 5.58
C ALA A 103 -3.94 7.20 4.63
N ALA A 104 -5.18 7.34 5.09
CA ALA A 104 -6.25 7.98 4.33
C ALA A 104 -6.00 9.47 4.07
N VAL A 105 -5.43 10.19 5.06
CA VAL A 105 -5.00 11.59 4.88
C VAL A 105 -3.91 11.70 3.81
N ALA A 106 -2.94 10.79 3.81
CA ALA A 106 -1.89 10.74 2.80
C ALA A 106 -2.45 10.49 1.40
N ILE A 107 -3.33 9.50 1.23
CA ILE A 107 -4.02 9.26 -0.04
C ILE A 107 -4.82 10.49 -0.47
N ALA A 108 -5.58 11.11 0.43
CA ALA A 108 -6.35 12.30 0.10
C ALA A 108 -5.46 13.47 -0.37
N ALA A 109 -4.29 13.65 0.23
CA ALA A 109 -3.31 14.64 -0.19
C ALA A 109 -2.76 14.33 -1.60
N LEU A 110 -2.37 13.09 -1.86
CA LEU A 110 -1.89 12.65 -3.18
C LEU A 110 -2.97 12.80 -4.26
N THR A 111 -4.23 12.47 -3.95
CA THR A 111 -5.36 12.69 -4.87
C THR A 111 -5.58 14.17 -5.17
N ARG A 112 -5.52 15.05 -4.17
CA ARG A 112 -5.65 16.50 -4.38
C ARG A 112 -4.52 17.05 -5.25
N TYR A 113 -3.29 16.59 -5.01
CA TYR A 113 -2.13 16.99 -5.78
C TYR A 113 -2.20 16.48 -7.23
N GLY A 114 -2.59 15.21 -7.45
CA GLY A 114 -2.82 14.66 -8.78
C GLY A 114 -3.88 15.47 -9.56
N LYS A 115 -5.01 15.80 -8.92
CA LYS A 115 -6.03 16.68 -9.52
C LYS A 115 -5.49 18.07 -9.86
N TYR A 116 -4.65 18.64 -9.00
CA TYR A 116 -3.98 19.92 -9.27
C TYR A 116 -3.07 19.84 -10.50
N LEU A 117 -2.21 18.82 -10.58
CA LEU A 117 -1.32 18.60 -11.72
C LEU A 117 -2.09 18.37 -13.03
N ALA A 118 -3.20 17.62 -12.96
CA ALA A 118 -4.08 17.39 -14.09
C ALA A 118 -4.70 18.71 -14.58
N LYS A 119 -5.21 19.54 -13.65
CA LYS A 119 -5.71 20.89 -13.96
C LYS A 119 -4.64 21.79 -14.58
N LYS A 120 -3.37 21.59 -14.23
CA LYS A 120 -2.23 22.33 -14.80
C LYS A 120 -1.70 21.72 -16.11
N GLY A 121 -2.25 20.60 -16.59
CA GLY A 121 -1.81 19.94 -17.81
C GLY A 121 -0.42 19.30 -17.72
N VAL A 122 0.08 19.05 -16.50
CA VAL A 122 1.44 18.54 -16.24
C VAL A 122 1.46 17.20 -15.52
N PHE A 123 0.31 16.55 -15.34
CA PHE A 123 0.20 15.27 -14.63
C PHE A 123 1.05 14.16 -15.28
N GLU A 124 0.89 13.93 -16.58
CA GLU A 124 1.64 12.89 -17.29
C GLU A 124 3.15 13.14 -17.27
N LYS A 125 3.57 14.40 -17.43
CA LYS A 125 4.97 14.79 -17.32
C LYS A 125 5.50 14.53 -15.91
N HIS A 126 4.75 14.93 -14.88
CA HIS A 126 5.14 14.69 -13.50
C HIS A 126 5.27 13.20 -13.20
N LEU A 127 4.31 12.38 -13.64
CA LEU A 127 4.37 10.94 -13.45
C LEU A 127 5.55 10.31 -14.20
N SER A 128 5.85 10.71 -15.44
CA SER A 128 6.98 10.11 -16.19
C SER A 128 8.33 10.45 -15.56
N GLU A 129 8.48 11.65 -15.00
CA GLU A 129 9.70 12.14 -14.34
C GLU A 129 9.82 11.67 -12.88
N TRP A 130 8.71 11.31 -12.23
CA TRP A 130 8.69 10.93 -10.81
C TRP A 130 9.55 9.70 -10.54
N LYS A 131 10.38 9.84 -9.50
CA LYS A 131 11.21 8.80 -8.90
C LYS A 131 11.16 8.96 -7.37
N PRO A 132 11.22 7.86 -6.60
CA PRO A 132 11.42 7.96 -5.15
C PRO A 132 12.73 8.69 -4.84
N ILE A 133 12.72 9.51 -3.79
CA ILE A 133 13.90 10.28 -3.33
C ILE A 133 14.79 9.37 -2.50
N TYR A 134 16.10 9.40 -2.77
CA TYR A 134 17.15 8.61 -2.13
C TYR A 134 17.69 9.27 -0.86
#